data_AF-A0A4R1QZM9-F1
#
_entry.id   AF-A0A4R1QZM9-F1
#
_cell.length_a   1.000
_cell.length_b   1.000
_cell.length_c   1.000
_cell.angle_alpha   90.00
_cell.angle_beta   90.00
_cell.angle_gamma   90.00
#
_symmetry.space_group_name_H-M   'P 1'
#
loop_
_entity.id
_entity.type
_entity.pdbx_description
1 polymer ?
#
loop_
_entity_poly.entity_id
_entity_poly.type
_entity_poly.pdbx_seq_one_letter_code
_entity_poly.pdbx_strand_id
1 'polypeptide(L)'
;MDYTIMEQFALVALDGQDSMHNTMAKKAAVMGIAAANVLQTLLMEDVQENMNEFKNRFCHQLENIKKMNGKQRRSLEKEIVSILKAENVLEEVPNLLGCDMNYYTANVTMREYKSNEDAYQRITESIRAVILEPGEVTEETVAVLWLIRECGCMHDIFSIEEQHKIGARLIELSAESQLYKVILGQEFHSGVRQTYLKYLDFKRNIFKNPYLEGVNLLFPFFDRRQAIFIDMVILGTTVKDRRQNAMKFLRENGHSCEELRIESETMVKIDNAYYRIWPSARSCRVPIQGVELLPVYR
;
A
#
# COMPACT_ATOMS: atom_id res chain seq x y z
N MET A 1 10.97 17.99 -2.32
CA MET A 1 11.35 16.57 -2.35
C MET A 1 12.06 16.30 -3.66
N ASP A 2 12.99 15.35 -3.70
CA ASP A 2 13.77 15.05 -4.93
C ASP A 2 13.06 14.06 -5.88
N TYR A 3 11.87 13.58 -5.52
CA TYR A 3 11.09 12.64 -6.32
C TYR A 3 9.87 13.30 -6.94
N THR A 4 9.57 12.95 -8.17
CA THR A 4 8.36 13.34 -8.88
C THR A 4 7.09 12.72 -8.27
N ILE A 5 5.89 13.25 -8.57
CA ILE A 5 4.60 12.68 -8.10
C ILE A 5 4.50 11.20 -8.47
N MET A 6 4.93 10.86 -9.69
CA MET A 6 4.94 9.48 -10.18
C MET A 6 5.87 8.57 -9.37
N GLU A 7 7.11 9.00 -9.10
CA GLU A 7 8.09 8.21 -8.33
C GLU A 7 7.66 8.07 -6.87
N GLN A 8 7.19 9.15 -6.24
CA GLN A 8 6.66 9.12 -4.88
C GLN A 8 5.53 8.10 -4.75
N PHE A 9 4.56 8.17 -5.66
CA PHE A 9 3.45 7.24 -5.66
C PHE A 9 3.88 5.80 -5.98
N ALA A 10 4.81 5.60 -6.92
CA ALA A 10 5.31 4.28 -7.29
C ALA A 10 6.02 3.58 -6.11
N LEU A 11 6.87 4.30 -5.37
CA LEU A 11 7.56 3.78 -4.18
C LEU A 11 6.58 3.35 -3.08
N VAL A 12 5.45 4.04 -2.94
CA VAL A 12 4.40 3.66 -1.99
C VAL A 12 3.56 2.49 -2.51
N ALA A 13 3.12 2.57 -3.77
CA ALA A 13 2.12 1.67 -4.32
C ALA A 13 2.69 0.30 -4.72
N LEU A 14 3.98 0.22 -5.08
CA LEU A 14 4.64 -1.04 -5.41
C LEU A 14 5.21 -1.77 -4.19
N ASP A 15 5.45 -1.09 -3.08
CA ASP A 15 5.96 -1.72 -1.87
C ASP A 15 5.06 -2.89 -1.41
N GLY A 16 5.67 -4.06 -1.17
CA GLY A 16 4.98 -5.31 -0.82
C GLY A 16 4.16 -5.94 -1.95
N GLN A 17 4.24 -5.44 -3.19
CA GLN A 17 3.55 -6.05 -4.33
C GLN A 17 4.35 -7.18 -4.95
N ASP A 18 3.67 -8.27 -5.33
CA ASP A 18 4.26 -9.38 -6.09
C ASP A 18 4.95 -8.87 -7.36
N SER A 19 6.26 -9.10 -7.50
CA SER A 19 7.05 -8.61 -8.64
C SER A 19 6.89 -9.47 -9.89
N MET A 20 6.50 -10.73 -9.75
CA MET A 20 6.45 -11.72 -10.83
C MET A 20 5.05 -11.83 -11.46
N HIS A 21 4.00 -11.80 -10.64
CA HIS A 21 2.63 -12.08 -11.05
C HIS A 21 1.77 -10.83 -11.10
N ASN A 22 0.76 -10.84 -11.97
CA ASN A 22 -0.09 -9.69 -12.20
C ASN A 22 -1.34 -9.72 -11.30
N THR A 23 -1.15 -9.45 -10.01
CA THR A 23 -2.22 -9.36 -9.00
C THR A 23 -3.16 -8.19 -9.26
N MET A 24 -4.32 -8.17 -8.60
CA MET A 24 -5.27 -7.06 -8.74
C MET A 24 -4.75 -5.79 -8.08
N ALA A 25 -4.11 -5.91 -6.91
CA ALA A 25 -3.47 -4.81 -6.23
C ALA A 25 -2.35 -4.18 -7.09
N LYS A 26 -1.50 -5.00 -7.73
CA LYS A 26 -0.47 -4.48 -8.65
C LYS A 26 -1.06 -3.79 -9.87
N LYS A 27 -2.15 -4.32 -10.44
CA LYS A 27 -2.86 -3.64 -11.55
C LYS A 27 -3.36 -2.27 -11.13
N ALA A 28 -3.89 -2.13 -9.92
CA ALA A 28 -4.34 -0.84 -9.39
C ALA A 28 -3.16 0.12 -9.21
N ALA A 29 -2.06 -0.34 -8.60
CA ALA A 29 -0.83 0.44 -8.45
C ALA A 29 -0.30 0.96 -9.79
N VAL A 30 -0.20 0.10 -10.81
CA VAL A 30 0.30 0.50 -12.15
C VAL A 30 -0.65 1.48 -12.85
N MET A 31 -1.98 1.34 -12.68
CA MET A 31 -2.92 2.34 -13.19
C MET A 31 -2.80 3.68 -12.45
N GLY A 32 -2.54 3.66 -11.14
CA GLY A 32 -2.26 4.86 -10.36
C GLY A 32 -0.96 5.54 -10.81
N ILE A 33 0.10 4.77 -11.10
CA ILE A 33 1.36 5.31 -11.65
C ILE A 33 1.11 5.99 -13.01
N ALA A 34 0.27 5.40 -13.87
CA ALA A 34 -0.13 6.04 -15.12
C ALA A 34 -0.89 7.36 -14.88
N ALA A 35 -1.80 7.37 -13.91
CA ALA A 35 -2.57 8.56 -13.54
C ALA A 35 -1.68 9.65 -12.93
N ALA A 36 -0.66 9.26 -12.15
CA ALA A 36 0.34 10.14 -11.58
C ALA A 36 1.12 10.86 -12.68
N ASN A 37 1.60 10.12 -13.69
CA ASN A 37 2.33 10.69 -14.82
C ASN A 37 1.48 11.70 -15.61
N VAL A 38 0.21 11.35 -15.88
CA VAL A 38 -0.74 12.25 -16.54
C VAL A 38 -0.95 13.53 -15.72
N LEU A 39 -1.22 13.38 -14.42
CA LEU A 39 -1.49 14.52 -13.55
C LEU A 39 -0.26 15.42 -13.43
N GLN A 40 0.92 14.85 -13.23
CA GLN A 40 2.17 15.58 -13.18
C GLN A 40 2.43 16.37 -14.48
N THR A 41 2.23 15.74 -15.64
CA THR A 41 2.39 16.43 -16.94
C THR A 41 1.42 17.60 -17.04
N LEU A 42 0.14 17.41 -16.68
CA LEU A 42 -0.86 18.47 -16.75
C LEU A 42 -0.63 19.61 -15.75
N LEU A 43 -0.01 19.33 -14.59
CA LEU A 43 0.35 20.36 -13.61
C LEU A 43 1.58 21.17 -14.05
N MET A 44 2.46 20.59 -14.85
CA MET A 44 3.63 21.28 -15.41
C MET A 44 3.29 22.13 -16.65
N GLU A 45 2.19 21.82 -17.35
CA GLU A 45 1.68 22.64 -18.45
C GLU A 45 0.94 23.87 -17.90
N ASP A 46 1.03 25.03 -18.56
CA ASP A 46 0.27 26.26 -18.23
C ASP A 46 -1.27 26.13 -18.42
N VAL A 47 -1.79 24.90 -18.50
CA VAL A 47 -3.21 24.58 -18.68
C VAL A 47 -4.04 24.90 -17.42
N GLN A 48 -3.38 25.22 -16.30
CA GLN A 48 -4.03 25.68 -15.06
C GLN A 48 -4.85 26.96 -15.26
N GLU A 49 -4.51 27.81 -16.24
CA GLU A 49 -5.26 29.05 -16.52
C GLU A 49 -6.71 28.79 -16.93
N ASN A 50 -7.02 27.60 -17.48
CA ASN A 50 -8.37 27.19 -17.82
C ASN A 50 -8.76 25.86 -17.16
N MET A 51 -9.35 25.95 -15.97
CA MET A 51 -9.77 24.79 -15.18
C MET A 51 -10.75 23.84 -15.90
N ASN A 52 -11.56 24.33 -16.84
CA ASN A 52 -12.45 23.47 -17.62
C ASN A 52 -11.66 22.64 -18.64
N GLU A 53 -10.66 23.25 -19.27
CA GLU A 53 -9.76 22.55 -20.18
C GLU A 53 -8.90 21.52 -19.44
N PHE A 54 -8.32 21.90 -18.30
CA PHE A 54 -7.60 20.99 -17.42
C PHE A 54 -8.46 19.77 -17.07
N LYS A 55 -9.69 20.01 -16.57
CA LYS A 55 -10.63 18.93 -16.23
C LYS A 55 -10.92 18.02 -17.42
N ASN A 56 -11.24 18.58 -18.57
CA ASN A 56 -11.59 17.79 -19.75
C ASN A 56 -10.42 16.93 -20.24
N ARG A 57 -9.21 17.48 -20.31
CA ARG A 57 -8.00 16.73 -20.67
C ARG A 57 -7.71 15.64 -19.64
N PHE A 58 -7.79 15.97 -18.35
CA PHE A 58 -7.55 15.01 -17.28
C PHE A 58 -8.54 13.84 -17.34
N CYS A 59 -9.85 14.13 -17.39
CA CYS A 59 -10.90 13.10 -17.53
C CYS A 59 -10.66 12.22 -18.77
N HIS A 60 -10.32 12.83 -19.92
CA HIS A 60 -10.06 12.08 -21.16
C HIS A 60 -8.88 11.11 -21.01
N GLN A 61 -7.78 11.55 -20.40
CA GLN A 61 -6.61 10.70 -20.18
C GLN A 61 -6.90 9.58 -19.16
N LEU A 62 -7.66 9.86 -18.10
CA LEU A 62 -8.08 8.81 -17.15
C LEU A 62 -8.95 7.74 -17.80
N GLU A 63 -9.81 8.11 -18.76
CA GLU A 63 -10.59 7.14 -19.55
C GLU A 63 -9.69 6.24 -20.43
N ASN A 64 -8.57 6.75 -20.92
CA ASN A 64 -7.57 5.95 -21.64
C ASN A 64 -6.86 4.98 -20.69
N ILE A 65 -6.54 5.42 -19.47
CA ILE A 65 -5.92 4.57 -18.42
C ILE A 65 -6.83 3.40 -18.06
N LYS A 66 -8.13 3.64 -17.89
CA LYS A 66 -9.13 2.58 -17.61
C LYS A 66 -9.15 1.48 -18.68
N LYS A 67 -8.74 1.80 -19.92
CA LYS A 67 -8.72 0.88 -21.07
C LYS A 67 -7.36 0.25 -21.32
N MET A 68 -6.34 0.50 -20.48
CA MET A 68 -5.01 -0.06 -20.66
C MET A 68 -5.01 -1.59 -20.68
N ASN A 69 -4.43 -2.15 -21.74
CA ASN A 69 -4.26 -3.59 -21.86
C ASN A 69 -3.10 -4.10 -20.96
N GLY A 70 -2.95 -5.42 -20.87
CA GLY A 70 -1.90 -6.03 -20.05
C GLY A 70 -0.48 -5.69 -20.50
N LYS A 71 -0.25 -5.48 -21.81
CA LYS A 71 1.08 -5.16 -22.37
C LYS A 71 1.48 -3.73 -22.01
N GLN A 72 0.56 -2.77 -22.13
CA GLN A 72 0.78 -1.37 -21.75
C GLN A 72 1.15 -1.26 -20.27
N ARG A 73 0.38 -1.93 -19.38
CA ARG A 73 0.69 -1.96 -17.95
C ARG A 73 2.06 -2.56 -17.64
N ARG A 74 2.40 -3.70 -18.25
CA ARG A 74 3.74 -4.32 -18.07
C ARG A 74 4.88 -3.44 -18.58
N SER A 75 4.66 -2.69 -19.66
CA SER A 75 5.66 -1.77 -20.18
C SER A 75 5.92 -0.64 -19.19
N LEU A 76 4.85 -0.02 -18.68
CA LEU A 76 4.93 1.04 -17.69
C LEU A 76 5.56 0.56 -16.38
N GLU A 77 5.16 -0.62 -15.88
CA GLU A 77 5.75 -1.25 -14.70
C GLU A 77 7.26 -1.44 -14.86
N LYS A 78 7.71 -1.97 -16.01
CA LYS A 78 9.14 -2.18 -16.28
C LYS A 78 9.93 -0.87 -16.34
N GLU A 79 9.36 0.15 -16.97
CA GLU A 79 9.99 1.46 -17.10
C GLU A 79 10.21 2.09 -15.71
N ILE A 80 9.15 2.22 -14.92
CA ILE A 80 9.24 2.85 -13.59
C ILE A 80 10.11 2.02 -12.63
N VAL A 81 10.00 0.70 -12.66
CA VAL A 81 10.85 -0.18 -11.83
C VAL A 81 12.32 -0.06 -12.23
N SER A 82 12.63 0.11 -13.53
CA SER A 82 14.01 0.30 -13.98
C SER A 82 14.60 1.62 -13.48
N ILE A 83 13.81 2.70 -13.47
CA ILE A 83 14.21 4.01 -12.94
C ILE A 83 14.51 3.88 -11.45
N LEU A 84 13.56 3.37 -10.67
CA LEU A 84 13.67 3.25 -9.21
C LEU A 84 14.78 2.28 -8.77
N LYS A 85 15.04 1.22 -9.54
CA LYS A 85 16.20 0.33 -9.31
C LYS A 85 17.52 1.01 -9.59
N ALA A 86 17.62 1.81 -10.66
CA ALA A 86 18.85 2.54 -10.99
C ALA A 86 19.22 3.55 -9.90
N GLU A 87 18.22 4.11 -9.22
CA GLU A 87 18.39 5.00 -8.07
C GLU A 87 18.62 4.26 -6.73
N ASN A 88 18.59 2.92 -6.73
CA ASN A 88 18.69 2.07 -5.53
C ASN A 88 17.59 2.32 -4.48
N VAL A 89 16.41 2.77 -4.92
CA VAL A 89 15.26 3.06 -4.05
C VAL A 89 14.18 2.00 -4.13
N LEU A 90 14.30 1.03 -5.04
CA LEU A 90 13.42 -0.12 -5.15
C LEU A 90 14.24 -1.37 -5.48
N GLU A 91 13.97 -2.47 -4.81
CA GLU A 91 14.56 -3.77 -5.11
C GLU A 91 13.51 -4.88 -5.17
N GLU A 92 13.90 -6.06 -5.65
CA GLU A 92 13.08 -7.26 -5.52
C GLU A 92 13.66 -8.14 -4.42
N VAL A 93 12.81 -8.62 -3.52
CA VAL A 93 13.16 -9.49 -2.39
C VAL A 93 12.25 -10.72 -2.38
N PRO A 94 12.60 -11.81 -1.66
CA PRO A 94 11.65 -12.89 -1.41
C PRO A 94 10.39 -12.31 -0.77
N ASN A 95 9.22 -12.81 -1.16
CA ASN A 95 7.96 -12.31 -0.61
C ASN A 95 7.80 -12.79 0.84
N LEU A 96 7.36 -11.91 1.73
CA LEU A 96 7.12 -12.23 3.14
C LEU A 96 6.14 -13.40 3.35
N LEU A 97 5.14 -13.55 2.48
CA LEU A 97 4.22 -14.70 2.48
C LEU A 97 4.94 -16.03 2.23
N GLY A 98 6.07 -16.01 1.53
CA GLY A 98 6.94 -17.18 1.36
C GLY A 98 7.49 -17.71 2.69
N CYS A 99 7.49 -16.88 3.75
CA CYS A 99 7.84 -17.30 5.10
C CYS A 99 6.67 -17.93 5.88
N ASP A 100 5.42 -17.85 5.39
CA ASP A 100 4.31 -18.60 6.00
C ASP A 100 4.52 -20.10 5.77
N MET A 101 4.27 -20.88 6.82
CA MET A 101 4.45 -22.32 6.89
C MET A 101 3.89 -23.05 5.65
N ASN A 102 2.73 -22.64 5.12
CA ASN A 102 2.13 -23.34 3.97
C ASN A 102 2.93 -23.13 2.69
N TYR A 103 3.46 -21.93 2.46
CA TYR A 103 4.22 -21.59 1.25
C TYR A 103 5.66 -22.06 1.37
N TYR A 104 6.25 -21.92 2.56
CA TYR A 104 7.59 -22.37 2.88
C TYR A 104 7.72 -23.89 2.68
N THR A 105 6.79 -24.67 3.24
CA THR A 105 6.78 -26.14 3.08
C THR A 105 6.47 -26.59 1.65
N ALA A 106 5.70 -25.81 0.90
CA ALA A 106 5.42 -26.06 -0.51
C ALA A 106 6.56 -25.61 -1.45
N ASN A 107 7.63 -24.99 -0.92
CA ASN A 107 8.77 -24.47 -1.68
C ASN A 107 8.36 -23.55 -2.84
N VAL A 108 7.33 -22.71 -2.62
CA VAL A 108 6.83 -21.78 -3.62
C VAL A 108 7.75 -20.57 -3.68
N THR A 109 8.37 -20.32 -4.82
CA THR A 109 9.17 -19.11 -5.03
C THR A 109 8.24 -17.92 -5.28
N MET A 110 8.25 -16.96 -4.37
CA MET A 110 7.51 -15.70 -4.46
C MET A 110 8.47 -14.54 -4.28
N ARG A 111 8.24 -13.45 -5.03
CA ARG A 111 9.08 -12.26 -5.00
C ARG A 111 8.19 -11.04 -4.90
N GLU A 112 8.63 -10.02 -4.18
CA GLU A 112 7.95 -8.75 -4.06
C GLU A 112 8.89 -7.59 -4.27
N TYR A 113 8.32 -6.44 -4.64
CA TYR A 113 9.06 -5.19 -4.62
C TYR A 113 9.16 -4.69 -3.17
N LYS A 114 10.35 -4.26 -2.79
CA LYS A 114 10.62 -3.59 -1.52
C LYS A 114 11.22 -2.23 -1.80
N SER A 115 10.55 -1.19 -1.32
CA SER A 115 11.07 0.18 -1.40
C SER A 115 12.15 0.39 -0.35
N ASN A 116 13.14 1.22 -0.66
CA ASN A 116 14.14 1.63 0.32
C ASN A 116 13.45 2.28 1.51
N GLU A 117 13.86 1.87 2.71
CA GLU A 117 13.19 2.24 3.95
C GLU A 117 13.22 3.75 4.24
N ASP A 118 14.37 4.39 4.02
CA ASP A 118 14.53 5.84 4.24
C ASP A 118 13.71 6.65 3.23
N ALA A 119 13.70 6.23 1.97
CA ALA A 119 12.91 6.88 0.93
C ALA A 119 11.41 6.74 1.19
N TYR A 120 10.95 5.53 1.53
CA TYR A 120 9.56 5.24 1.84
C TYR A 120 9.08 6.06 3.05
N GLN A 121 9.86 6.07 4.15
CA GLN A 121 9.54 6.87 5.34
C GLN A 121 9.53 8.36 5.03
N ARG A 122 10.52 8.88 4.31
CA ARG A 122 10.56 10.31 3.96
C ARG A 122 9.31 10.74 3.19
N ILE A 123 8.86 9.94 2.21
CA ILE A 123 7.66 10.22 1.44
C ILE A 123 6.42 10.16 2.34
N THR A 124 6.24 9.06 3.07
CA THR A 124 5.03 8.84 3.89
C THR A 124 4.91 9.82 5.06
N GLU A 125 5.99 10.07 5.80
CA GLU A 125 6.01 11.04 6.89
C GLU A 125 5.86 12.47 6.38
N SER A 126 6.44 12.82 5.22
CA SER A 126 6.28 14.17 4.68
C SER A 126 4.85 14.43 4.20
N ILE A 127 4.19 13.47 3.55
CA ILE A 127 2.77 13.59 3.17
C ILE A 127 1.92 13.73 4.44
N ARG A 128 2.22 12.92 5.47
CA ARG A 128 1.51 12.95 6.75
C ARG A 128 1.65 14.31 7.44
N ALA A 129 2.85 14.85 7.52
CA ALA A 129 3.10 16.17 8.13
C ALA A 129 2.33 17.26 7.39
N VAL A 130 2.43 17.31 6.05
CA VAL A 130 1.78 18.35 5.24
C VAL A 130 0.24 18.30 5.35
N ILE A 131 -0.37 17.12 5.45
CA ILE A 131 -1.83 17.01 5.47
C ILE A 131 -2.46 17.09 6.88
N LEU A 132 -1.76 16.61 7.91
CA LEU A 132 -2.30 16.57 9.28
C LEU A 132 -1.95 17.79 10.12
N GLU A 133 -0.86 18.48 9.80
CA GLU A 133 -0.47 19.71 10.49
C GLU A 133 -1.15 20.93 9.87
N PRO A 134 -1.44 21.98 10.66
CA PRO A 134 -1.99 23.21 10.13
C PRO A 134 -0.97 23.90 9.20
N GLY A 135 -1.37 24.12 7.95
CA GLY A 135 -0.49 24.78 6.97
C GLY A 135 -1.04 24.73 5.55
N GLU A 136 -0.27 25.34 4.64
CA GLU A 136 -0.52 25.24 3.20
C GLU A 136 -0.20 23.84 2.70
N VAL A 137 -1.11 23.29 1.90
CA VAL A 137 -0.95 21.97 1.29
C VAL A 137 -0.56 22.17 -0.16
N THR A 138 0.58 21.61 -0.55
CA THR A 138 1.10 21.64 -1.92
C THR A 138 0.24 20.81 -2.88
N GLU A 139 0.19 21.18 -4.15
CA GLU A 139 -0.51 20.44 -5.21
C GLU A 139 0.01 19.00 -5.34
N GLU A 140 1.32 18.80 -5.22
CA GLU A 140 1.98 17.49 -5.22
C GLU A 140 1.42 16.57 -4.13
N THR A 141 1.30 17.07 -2.89
CA THR A 141 0.74 16.30 -1.78
C THR A 141 -0.73 15.92 -2.04
N VAL A 142 -1.55 16.83 -2.58
CA VAL A 142 -2.94 16.54 -2.94
C VAL A 142 -3.01 15.47 -4.03
N ALA A 143 -2.14 15.55 -5.04
CA ALA A 143 -2.05 14.59 -6.12
C ALA A 143 -1.67 13.19 -5.61
N VAL A 144 -0.61 13.07 -4.80
CA VAL A 144 -0.19 11.78 -4.24
C VAL A 144 -1.26 11.20 -3.31
N LEU A 145 -1.89 12.04 -2.48
CA LEU A 145 -2.95 11.59 -1.56
C LEU A 145 -4.21 11.10 -2.30
N TRP A 146 -4.58 11.78 -3.39
CA TRP A 146 -5.62 11.29 -4.30
C TRP A 146 -5.28 9.90 -4.85
N LEU A 147 -4.05 9.69 -5.32
CA LEU A 147 -3.60 8.39 -5.84
C LEU A 147 -3.62 7.29 -4.76
N ILE A 148 -3.16 7.61 -3.54
CA ILE A 148 -3.19 6.71 -2.37
C ILE A 148 -4.63 6.29 -2.05
N ARG A 149 -5.57 7.24 -2.06
CA ARG A 149 -7.00 6.99 -1.85
C ARG A 149 -7.57 6.04 -2.90
N GLU A 150 -7.39 6.39 -4.17
CA GLU A 150 -7.92 5.61 -5.30
C GLU A 150 -7.34 4.18 -5.30
N CYS A 151 -6.03 4.04 -5.10
CA CYS A 151 -5.36 2.74 -5.13
C CYS A 151 -5.50 1.91 -3.84
N GLY A 152 -6.24 2.41 -2.84
CA GLY A 152 -6.49 1.70 -1.59
C GLY A 152 -5.25 1.55 -0.70
N CYS A 153 -4.31 2.49 -0.79
CA CYS A 153 -3.07 2.52 0.00
C CYS A 153 -3.23 3.33 1.31
N MET A 154 -4.41 3.89 1.59
CA MET A 154 -4.64 4.73 2.78
C MET A 154 -4.28 4.00 4.09
N HIS A 155 -4.66 2.73 4.22
CA HIS A 155 -4.38 1.91 5.41
C HIS A 155 -2.93 1.46 5.53
N ASP A 156 -2.13 1.58 4.46
CA ASP A 156 -0.70 1.25 4.51
C ASP A 156 0.10 2.37 5.18
N ILE A 157 -0.47 3.58 5.21
CA ILE A 157 0.19 4.82 5.65
C ILE A 157 -0.52 5.39 6.88
N PHE A 158 -1.83 5.60 6.81
CA PHE A 158 -2.56 6.43 7.78
C PHE A 158 -3.43 5.61 8.72
N SER A 159 -3.49 6.08 9.97
CA SER A 159 -4.43 5.56 10.96
C SER A 159 -5.88 5.76 10.62
N ILE A 160 -6.77 4.93 11.19
CA ILE A 160 -8.22 5.15 11.04
C ILE A 160 -8.57 6.59 11.48
N GLU A 161 -8.01 7.05 12.59
CA GLU A 161 -8.20 8.41 13.08
C GLU A 161 -7.61 9.46 12.12
N GLU A 162 -6.40 9.23 11.61
CA GLU A 162 -5.76 10.10 10.61
C GLU A 162 -6.56 10.15 9.31
N GLN A 163 -7.12 9.03 8.85
CA GLN A 163 -7.97 8.95 7.66
C GLN A 163 -9.24 9.80 7.82
N HIS A 164 -9.85 9.80 9.01
CA HIS A 164 -10.98 10.69 9.30
C HIS A 164 -10.58 12.17 9.22
N LYS A 165 -9.44 12.54 9.83
CA LYS A 165 -8.91 13.92 9.78
C LYS A 165 -8.57 14.34 8.35
N ILE A 166 -7.92 13.47 7.59
CA ILE A 166 -7.61 13.66 6.17
C ILE A 166 -8.88 13.87 5.35
N GLY A 167 -9.91 13.05 5.59
CA GLY A 167 -11.20 13.19 4.92
C GLY A 167 -11.81 14.59 5.10
N ALA A 168 -11.83 15.10 6.35
CA ALA A 168 -12.28 16.45 6.64
C ALA A 168 -11.40 17.51 5.95
N ARG A 169 -10.08 17.37 6.04
CA ARG A 169 -9.12 18.29 5.43
C ARG A 169 -9.26 18.36 3.91
N LEU A 170 -9.47 17.24 3.25
CA LEU A 170 -9.68 17.18 1.79
C LEU A 170 -10.98 17.89 1.36
N ILE A 171 -12.02 17.87 2.18
CA ILE A 171 -13.26 18.61 1.91
C ILE A 171 -13.00 20.11 1.96
N GLU A 172 -12.28 20.60 2.98
CA GLU A 172 -11.86 22.00 3.10
C GLU A 172 -11.04 22.44 1.88
N LEU A 173 -9.99 21.68 1.53
CA LEU A 173 -9.14 21.95 0.37
C LEU A 173 -9.93 21.98 -0.94
N SER A 174 -10.94 21.12 -1.09
CA SER A 174 -11.81 21.11 -2.27
C SER A 174 -12.75 22.32 -2.35
N ALA A 175 -13.05 22.97 -1.22
CA ALA A 175 -13.81 24.20 -1.17
C ALA A 175 -12.94 25.44 -1.44
N GLU A 176 -11.66 25.38 -1.04
CA GLU A 176 -10.69 26.47 -1.20
C GLU A 176 -10.13 26.57 -2.63
N SER A 177 -9.91 25.44 -3.31
CA SER A 177 -9.29 25.40 -4.65
C SER A 177 -10.10 24.59 -5.66
N GLN A 178 -10.40 25.22 -6.80
CA GLN A 178 -11.06 24.56 -7.92
C GLN A 178 -10.19 23.44 -8.52
N LEU A 179 -8.86 23.59 -8.49
CA LEU A 179 -7.93 22.55 -8.94
C LEU A 179 -8.07 21.30 -8.06
N TYR A 180 -8.03 21.47 -6.74
CA TYR A 180 -8.16 20.37 -5.78
C TYR A 180 -9.52 19.69 -5.91
N LYS A 181 -10.59 20.47 -6.08
CA LYS A 181 -11.92 19.93 -6.37
C LYS A 181 -11.96 19.05 -7.61
N VAL A 182 -11.28 19.47 -8.69
CA VAL A 182 -11.22 18.70 -9.94
C VAL A 182 -10.46 17.40 -9.73
N ILE A 183 -9.26 17.45 -9.14
CA ILE A 183 -8.40 16.28 -8.89
C ILE A 183 -9.12 15.29 -7.97
N LEU A 184 -9.57 15.73 -6.80
CA LEU A 184 -10.19 14.89 -5.78
C LEU A 184 -11.52 14.28 -6.22
N GLY A 185 -12.20 14.91 -7.19
CA GLY A 185 -13.44 14.42 -7.77
C GLY A 185 -13.27 13.41 -8.92
N GLN A 186 -12.03 13.10 -9.33
CA GLN A 186 -11.79 12.09 -10.37
C GLN A 186 -11.62 10.68 -9.78
N GLU A 187 -12.02 9.69 -10.57
CA GLU A 187 -11.82 8.26 -10.30
C GLU A 187 -11.28 7.56 -11.55
N PHE A 188 -10.29 6.67 -11.38
CA PHE A 188 -9.70 5.90 -12.49
C PHE A 188 -9.87 4.38 -12.35
N HIS A 189 -10.89 3.95 -11.60
CA HIS A 189 -11.19 2.52 -11.43
C HIS A 189 -12.18 1.99 -12.45
N SER A 190 -12.00 0.73 -12.84
CA SER A 190 -12.91 0.04 -13.77
C SER A 190 -14.22 -0.39 -13.10
N GLY A 191 -15.33 -0.42 -13.85
CA GLY A 191 -16.66 -0.87 -13.38
C GLY A 191 -16.73 -2.31 -12.85
N VAL A 192 -15.74 -3.16 -13.13
CA VAL A 192 -15.60 -4.50 -12.51
C VAL A 192 -15.45 -4.40 -10.98
N ARG A 193 -14.86 -3.29 -10.48
CA ARG A 193 -14.73 -2.96 -9.06
C ARG A 193 -16.10 -2.73 -8.41
N GLN A 194 -17.02 -2.03 -9.09
CA GLN A 194 -18.38 -1.78 -8.59
C GLN A 194 -19.20 -3.07 -8.46
N THR A 195 -19.00 -4.03 -9.38
CA THR A 195 -19.68 -5.33 -9.34
C THR A 195 -19.21 -6.19 -8.16
N TYR A 196 -17.92 -6.15 -7.82
CA TYR A 196 -17.36 -6.88 -6.68
C TYR A 196 -17.69 -6.24 -5.33
N LEU A 197 -17.70 -4.91 -5.25
CA LEU A 197 -18.18 -4.18 -4.07
C LEU A 197 -19.63 -4.57 -3.72
N LYS A 198 -20.50 -4.67 -4.74
CA LYS A 198 -21.88 -5.19 -4.56
C LYS A 198 -21.92 -6.65 -4.06
N TYR A 199 -20.97 -7.49 -4.47
CA TYR A 199 -20.86 -8.87 -3.99
C TYR A 199 -20.39 -8.95 -2.53
N LEU A 200 -19.51 -8.05 -2.09
CA LEU A 200 -19.07 -7.94 -0.70
C LEU A 200 -20.14 -7.36 0.22
N ASP A 201 -20.90 -6.35 -0.24
CA ASP A 201 -22.06 -5.80 0.49
C ASP A 201 -23.10 -6.88 0.81
N PHE A 202 -23.27 -7.84 -0.10
CA PHE A 202 -24.14 -9.01 0.09
C PHE A 202 -23.64 -9.95 1.20
N LYS A 203 -22.32 -10.02 1.45
CA LYS A 203 -21.68 -10.80 2.53
C LYS A 203 -21.42 -9.95 3.79
N ARG A 204 -22.38 -9.11 4.16
CA ARG A 204 -22.40 -8.20 5.32
C ARG A 204 -22.09 -8.83 6.70
N ASN A 205 -22.00 -10.15 6.83
CA ASN A 205 -21.65 -10.86 8.08
C ASN A 205 -20.14 -11.11 8.27
N ILE A 206 -19.29 -10.95 7.26
CA ILE A 206 -17.82 -11.03 7.42
C ILE A 206 -17.27 -9.73 8.07
N PHE A 207 -18.06 -8.65 8.06
CA PHE A 207 -17.65 -7.29 8.41
C PHE A 207 -18.08 -6.82 9.82
N LYS A 208 -18.59 -7.71 10.69
CA LYS A 208 -19.05 -7.35 12.05
C LYS A 208 -17.94 -7.43 13.12
N ASN A 209 -16.75 -6.90 12.83
CA ASN A 209 -15.67 -6.70 13.82
C ASN A 209 -15.50 -5.18 14.01
N PRO A 210 -15.34 -4.63 15.24
CA PRO A 210 -15.65 -3.24 15.60
C PRO A 210 -14.85 -2.10 14.92
N TYR A 211 -14.07 -2.37 13.88
CA TYR A 211 -13.20 -1.42 13.18
C TYR A 211 -13.61 -1.22 11.70
N LEU A 212 -14.90 -1.36 11.36
CA LEU A 212 -15.39 -1.39 9.97
C LEU A 212 -16.67 -0.55 9.75
N GLU A 213 -16.59 0.76 9.95
CA GLU A 213 -17.62 1.68 9.44
C GLU A 213 -17.14 2.42 8.18
N GLY A 214 -17.80 2.13 7.04
CA GLY A 214 -17.90 3.06 5.92
C GLY A 214 -16.98 2.83 4.70
N VAL A 215 -17.08 1.67 4.04
CA VAL A 215 -16.73 1.44 2.61
C VAL A 215 -15.40 2.08 2.13
N ASN A 216 -14.27 1.70 2.74
CA ASN A 216 -12.97 1.87 2.09
C ASN A 216 -12.69 0.67 1.18
N LEU A 217 -13.18 0.75 -0.05
CA LEU A 217 -12.67 0.10 -1.27
C LEU A 217 -11.84 -1.21 -1.08
N LEU A 218 -12.51 -2.25 -0.57
CA LEU A 218 -11.95 -3.60 -0.39
C LEU A 218 -11.71 -4.28 -1.75
N PHE A 219 -10.50 -4.14 -2.29
CA PHE A 219 -9.97 -5.05 -3.32
C PHE A 219 -8.43 -5.09 -3.41
N PRO A 220 -7.68 -4.03 -3.04
CA PRO A 220 -6.22 -4.13 -2.92
C PRO A 220 -5.78 -4.66 -1.54
N PHE A 221 -6.42 -4.18 -0.47
CA PHE A 221 -5.99 -4.43 0.92
C PHE A 221 -5.68 -5.90 1.27
N PHE A 222 -6.57 -6.83 0.91
CA PHE A 222 -6.39 -8.26 1.22
C PHE A 222 -5.19 -8.90 0.52
N ASP A 223 -4.78 -8.37 -0.63
CA ASP A 223 -3.64 -8.87 -1.40
C ASP A 223 -2.32 -8.19 -1.01
N ARG A 224 -2.35 -7.01 -0.34
CA ARG A 224 -1.12 -6.23 -0.05
C ARG A 224 -0.39 -6.69 1.20
N ARG A 225 -1.10 -7.05 2.28
CA ARG A 225 -0.48 -7.49 3.54
C ARG A 225 -1.28 -8.64 4.15
N GLN A 226 -0.62 -9.77 4.38
CA GLN A 226 -1.26 -10.98 4.86
C GLN A 226 -0.72 -11.39 6.23
N ALA A 227 -1.59 -12.05 7.01
CA ALA A 227 -1.15 -12.75 8.21
C ALA A 227 -0.28 -13.94 7.82
N ILE A 228 0.85 -14.10 8.49
CA ILE A 228 1.76 -15.23 8.27
C ILE A 228 1.96 -15.97 9.58
N PHE A 229 2.10 -17.29 9.47
CA PHE A 229 2.47 -18.15 10.58
C PHE A 229 3.77 -18.86 10.28
N ILE A 230 4.75 -18.69 11.17
CA ILE A 230 6.06 -19.33 11.07
C ILE A 230 6.07 -20.48 12.09
N ASP A 231 6.26 -21.71 11.61
CA ASP A 231 6.39 -22.87 12.47
C ASP A 231 7.75 -22.86 13.20
N MET A 232 7.75 -23.27 14.46
CA MET A 232 8.99 -23.36 15.22
C MET A 232 8.91 -24.35 16.38
N VAL A 233 10.07 -24.82 16.80
CA VAL A 233 10.19 -25.67 17.99
C VAL A 233 9.99 -24.82 19.25
N ILE A 234 9.01 -25.20 20.06
CA ILE A 234 8.61 -24.45 21.26
C ILE A 234 9.20 -25.02 22.56
N LEU A 235 9.57 -26.31 22.60
CA LEU A 235 10.02 -26.95 23.83
C LEU A 235 11.29 -26.29 24.39
N GLY A 236 11.23 -25.83 25.64
CA GLY A 236 12.35 -25.16 26.31
C GLY A 236 12.60 -23.70 25.90
N THR A 237 11.73 -23.10 25.09
CA THR A 237 11.87 -21.71 24.62
C THR A 237 10.91 -20.75 25.33
N THR A 238 11.36 -19.53 25.61
CA THR A 238 10.52 -18.43 26.10
C THR A 238 9.81 -17.70 24.96
N VAL A 239 8.83 -16.84 25.29
CA VAL A 239 8.17 -15.96 24.31
C VAL A 239 9.18 -15.06 23.60
N LYS A 240 10.18 -14.57 24.33
CA LYS A 240 11.25 -13.73 23.78
C LYS A 240 12.12 -14.50 22.79
N ASP A 241 12.52 -15.72 23.15
CA ASP A 241 13.35 -16.57 22.28
C ASP A 241 12.62 -16.89 20.97
N ARG A 242 11.33 -17.22 21.04
CA ARG A 242 10.49 -17.49 19.87
C ARG A 242 10.40 -16.29 18.93
N ARG A 243 10.19 -15.10 19.48
CA ARG A 243 10.18 -13.86 18.68
C ARG A 243 11.54 -13.60 18.02
N GLN A 244 12.62 -13.74 18.77
CA GLN A 244 13.98 -13.55 18.23
C GLN A 244 14.30 -14.56 17.12
N ASN A 245 13.88 -15.82 17.28
CA ASN A 245 14.03 -16.86 16.27
C ASN A 245 13.20 -16.56 15.02
N ALA A 246 11.95 -16.10 15.16
CA ALA A 246 11.14 -15.67 14.03
C ALA A 246 11.80 -14.52 13.26
N MET A 247 12.26 -13.48 13.96
CA MET A 247 12.97 -12.37 13.34
C MET A 247 14.29 -12.80 12.69
N LYS A 248 14.99 -13.78 13.26
CA LYS A 248 16.20 -14.34 12.65
C LYS A 248 15.86 -15.07 11.34
N PHE A 249 14.84 -15.93 11.36
CA PHE A 249 14.35 -16.64 10.17
C PHE A 249 13.94 -15.66 9.06
N LEU A 250 13.21 -14.59 9.38
CA LEU A 250 12.83 -13.56 8.41
C LEU A 250 14.06 -12.86 7.80
N ARG A 251 15.07 -12.53 8.60
CA ARG A 251 16.34 -11.96 8.10
C ARG A 251 17.11 -12.92 7.21
N GLU A 252 17.17 -14.19 7.58
CA GLU A 252 17.77 -15.24 6.76
C GLU A 252 17.03 -15.40 5.40
N ASN A 253 15.75 -15.01 5.33
CA ASN A 253 14.94 -14.97 4.11
C ASN A 253 14.90 -13.59 3.43
N GLY A 254 15.74 -12.63 3.82
CA GLY A 254 15.94 -11.37 3.08
C GLY A 254 15.13 -10.17 3.56
N HIS A 255 14.43 -10.27 4.69
CA HIS A 255 13.65 -9.17 5.26
C HIS A 255 14.43 -8.40 6.33
N SER A 256 14.24 -7.08 6.43
CA SER A 256 14.67 -6.32 7.61
C SER A 256 13.68 -6.56 8.76
N CYS A 257 14.16 -6.58 10.00
CA CYS A 257 13.32 -6.81 11.18
C CYS A 257 13.81 -5.96 12.35
N GLU A 258 12.93 -5.13 12.90
CA GLU A 258 13.17 -4.28 14.07
C GLU A 258 12.08 -4.52 15.13
N GLU A 259 12.47 -4.76 16.40
CA GLU A 259 11.51 -4.90 17.51
C GLU A 259 11.13 -3.51 18.02
N LEU A 260 9.83 -3.23 18.06
CA LEU A 260 9.26 -1.99 18.55
C LEU A 260 8.41 -2.28 19.79
N ARG A 261 8.65 -1.53 20.86
CA ARG A 261 7.85 -1.60 22.08
C ARG A 261 6.96 -0.38 22.16
N ILE A 262 5.66 -0.58 21.94
CA ILE A 262 4.65 0.46 22.05
C ILE A 262 3.81 0.12 23.27
N GLU A 263 3.99 0.91 24.33
CA GLU A 263 3.35 0.69 25.63
C GLU A 263 3.57 -0.73 26.19
N SER A 264 2.53 -1.58 26.15
CA SER A 264 2.53 -2.96 26.62
C SER A 264 2.60 -4.00 25.50
N GLU A 265 2.48 -3.59 24.24
CA GLU A 265 2.47 -4.47 23.08
C GLU A 265 3.86 -4.49 22.40
N THR A 266 4.32 -5.69 22.04
CA THR A 266 5.54 -5.84 21.24
C THR A 266 5.16 -6.01 19.78
N MET A 267 5.57 -5.06 18.95
CA MET A 267 5.44 -5.10 17.51
C MET A 267 6.80 -5.37 16.87
N VAL A 268 6.76 -5.83 15.62
CA VAL A 268 7.95 -5.95 14.79
C VAL A 268 7.68 -5.19 13.51
N LYS A 269 8.60 -4.31 13.16
CA LYS A 269 8.65 -3.72 11.83
C LYS A 269 9.42 -4.67 10.93
N ILE A 270 8.77 -5.13 9.87
CA ILE A 270 9.32 -6.01 8.85
C ILE A 270 9.32 -5.21 7.56
N ASP A 271 10.50 -4.90 7.02
CA ASP A 271 10.66 -3.95 5.92
C ASP A 271 9.92 -2.62 6.21
N ASN A 272 8.99 -2.21 5.34
CA ASN A 272 8.21 -0.98 5.51
C ASN A 272 6.86 -1.18 6.21
N ALA A 273 6.59 -2.39 6.73
CA ALA A 273 5.32 -2.77 7.32
C ALA A 273 5.44 -3.16 8.79
N TYR A 274 4.35 -3.00 9.53
CA TYR A 274 4.29 -3.27 10.96
C TYR A 274 3.44 -4.51 11.24
N TYR A 275 3.93 -5.37 12.12
CA TYR A 275 3.26 -6.61 12.49
C TYR A 275 3.19 -6.75 14.00
N ARG A 276 2.04 -7.19 14.50
CA ARG A 276 1.94 -7.77 15.82
C ARG A 276 2.53 -9.16 15.77
N ILE A 277 3.33 -9.51 16.76
CA ILE A 277 3.98 -10.81 16.84
C ILE A 277 3.62 -11.51 18.16
N TRP A 278 3.10 -12.73 18.08
CA TRP A 278 2.86 -13.53 19.28
C TRP A 278 2.98 -15.03 19.02
N PRO A 279 3.35 -15.82 20.05
CA PRO A 279 3.31 -17.27 19.95
C PRO A 279 1.88 -17.78 19.76
N SER A 280 1.70 -18.69 18.80
CA SER A 280 0.40 -19.24 18.43
C SER A 280 0.53 -20.73 18.12
N ALA A 281 -0.60 -21.39 17.88
CA ALA A 281 -0.64 -22.74 17.35
C ALA A 281 -1.78 -22.88 16.33
N ARG A 282 -1.50 -23.53 15.20
CA ARG A 282 -2.52 -23.86 14.22
C ARG A 282 -3.06 -25.26 14.49
N SER A 283 -4.38 -25.35 14.61
CA SER A 283 -5.07 -26.62 14.83
C SER A 283 -5.07 -27.41 13.53
N CYS A 284 -4.34 -28.52 13.51
CA CYS A 284 -4.46 -29.55 12.50
C CYS A 284 -4.39 -30.93 13.17
N ARG A 285 -4.19 -32.01 12.40
CA ARG A 285 -4.20 -33.38 12.93
C ARG A 285 -3.18 -33.60 14.06
N VAL A 286 -2.06 -32.88 14.00
CA VAL A 286 -1.10 -32.70 15.09
C VAL A 286 -0.89 -31.19 15.25
N PRO A 287 -1.19 -30.57 16.40
CA PRO A 287 -1.06 -29.13 16.56
C PRO A 287 0.34 -28.64 16.18
N ILE A 288 0.41 -27.68 15.26
CA ILE A 288 1.68 -27.07 14.87
C ILE A 288 1.84 -25.80 15.68
N GLN A 289 2.96 -25.72 16.35
CA GLN A 289 3.33 -24.63 17.24
C GLN A 289 4.23 -23.65 16.50
N GLY A 290 4.02 -22.35 16.73
CA GLY A 290 4.64 -21.31 15.91
C GLY A 290 4.49 -19.91 16.48
N VAL A 291 4.70 -18.94 15.59
CA VAL A 291 4.46 -17.52 15.82
C VAL A 291 3.56 -16.99 14.73
N GLU A 292 2.52 -16.26 15.12
CA GLU A 292 1.66 -15.52 14.20
C GLU A 292 2.20 -14.09 14.07
N LEU A 293 2.22 -13.61 12.83
CA LEU A 293 2.46 -12.22 12.48
C LEU A 293 1.20 -11.70 11.80
N LEU A 294 0.57 -10.71 12.44
CA LEU A 294 -0.62 -10.07 11.92
C LEU A 294 -0.28 -8.64 11.51
N PRO A 295 -0.55 -8.23 10.25
CA PRO A 295 -0.36 -6.86 9.81
C PRO A 295 -1.10 -5.90 10.75
N VAL A 296 -0.37 -4.89 11.20
CA VAL A 296 -0.95 -3.71 11.83
C VAL A 296 -1.09 -2.66 10.75
N TYR A 297 -2.32 -2.45 10.36
CA TYR A 297 -2.70 -1.23 9.67
C TYR A 297 -2.70 -0.17 10.75
N ARG A 298 -1.84 0.83 10.56
CA ARG A 298 -1.86 1.98 11.46
C ARG A 298 -3.26 2.57 11.42
#